data_AF-A0A4Y2KGH0-F1
#
_entry.id   AF-A0A4Y2KGH0-F1
#
_cell.length_a   1.000
_cell.length_b   1.000
_cell.length_c   1.000
_cell.angle_alpha   90.00
_cell.angle_beta   90.00
_cell.angle_gamma   90.00
#
_symmetry.space_group_name_H-M   'P 1'
#
loop_
_entity.id
_entity.type
_entity.pdbx_description
1 polymer ?
#
loop_
_entity_poly.entity_id
_entity_poly.type
_entity_poly.pdbx_seq_one_letter_code
_entity_poly.pdbx_strand_id
1 'polypeptide(L)'
;MNEWNSYWKNSTTGKRAKEILPSANLDFLISNKYVIYLLTNHGPFPAYLCRFKILNNPDCLCGEHGDVDHYLTSYMYTKDYHSLLSTGAAWTDWT
;
A
#
# COMPACT_ATOMS: atom_id res chain seq x y z
N MET A 1 15.44 0.39 -23.11
CA MET A 1 14.09 0.26 -22.48
C MET A 1 13.35 -1.04 -22.82
N ASN A 2 13.84 -1.88 -23.75
CA ASN A 2 13.12 -3.09 -24.20
C ASN A 2 13.37 -4.33 -23.32
N GLU A 3 14.58 -4.47 -22.79
CA GLU A 3 14.97 -5.65 -22.02
C GLU A 3 14.28 -5.72 -20.65
N TRP A 4 14.29 -4.61 -19.91
CA TRP A 4 13.58 -4.50 -18.62
C TRP A 4 12.07 -4.72 -18.72
N ASN A 5 11.44 -4.22 -19.79
CA ASN A 5 10.02 -4.47 -20.03
C ASN A 5 9.74 -5.93 -20.39
N SER A 6 10.68 -6.61 -21.06
CA SER A 6 10.58 -8.05 -21.33
C SER A 6 10.69 -8.85 -20.02
N TYR A 7 11.67 -8.55 -19.17
CA TYR A 7 11.79 -9.16 -17.84
C TYR A 7 10.56 -8.90 -16.98
N TRP A 8 10.06 -7.66 -16.97
CA TRP A 8 8.84 -7.30 -16.25
C TRP A 8 7.66 -8.16 -16.72
N LYS A 9 7.37 -8.19 -18.02
CA LYS A 9 6.25 -8.96 -18.58
C LYS A 9 6.36 -10.46 -18.27
N ASN A 10 7.55 -11.03 -18.43
CA ASN A 10 7.79 -12.47 -18.24
C ASN A 10 7.96 -12.91 -16.77
N SER A 11 8.08 -11.97 -15.82
CA SER A 11 8.18 -12.31 -14.40
C SER A 11 6.94 -13.08 -13.89
N THR A 12 7.13 -14.09 -13.05
CA THR A 12 6.02 -14.80 -12.37
C THR A 12 5.61 -14.15 -11.06
N THR A 13 6.39 -13.18 -10.56
CA THR A 13 6.15 -12.46 -9.32
C THR A 13 5.67 -11.03 -9.57
N GLY A 14 5.10 -10.38 -8.56
CA GLY A 14 4.66 -8.98 -8.66
C GLY A 14 3.34 -8.77 -9.41
N LYS A 15 2.44 -9.77 -9.40
CA LYS A 15 1.11 -9.71 -10.07
C LYS A 15 0.37 -8.39 -9.82
N ARG A 16 0.23 -7.98 -8.55
CA ARG A 16 -0.42 -6.72 -8.16
C ARG A 16 0.26 -5.50 -8.79
N ALA A 17 1.59 -5.43 -8.70
CA ALA A 17 2.34 -4.34 -9.30
C ALA A 17 2.17 -4.29 -10.82
N LYS A 18 2.01 -5.44 -11.49
CA LYS A 18 1.71 -5.50 -12.95
C LYS A 18 0.30 -5.06 -13.31
N GLU A 19 -0.68 -5.36 -12.45
CA GLU A 19 -2.07 -4.93 -12.63
C GLU A 19 -2.18 -3.40 -12.57
N ILE A 20 -1.37 -2.76 -11.71
CA ILE A 20 -1.35 -1.30 -11.52
C ILE A 20 -0.38 -0.62 -12.52
N LEU A 21 0.78 -1.25 -12.79
CA LEU A 21 1.82 -0.75 -13.70
C LEU A 21 2.14 -1.80 -14.79
N PRO A 22 1.54 -1.66 -15.98
CA PRO A 22 1.72 -2.63 -17.06
C PRO A 22 3.13 -2.60 -17.69
N SER A 23 3.93 -1.58 -17.40
CA SER A 23 5.32 -1.43 -17.86
C SER A 23 6.25 -1.07 -16.72
N ALA A 24 7.53 -1.44 -16.86
CA ALA A 24 8.56 -1.08 -15.91
C ALA A 24 8.87 0.42 -16.04
N ASN A 25 8.40 1.22 -15.10
CA ASN A 25 8.77 2.62 -14.93
C ASN A 25 9.55 2.77 -13.62
N LEU A 26 10.89 2.79 -13.72
CA LEU A 26 11.77 2.89 -12.56
C LEU A 26 11.64 4.26 -11.86
N ASP A 27 11.41 5.33 -12.61
CA ASP A 27 11.32 6.68 -12.04
C ASP A 27 10.14 6.80 -11.07
N PHE A 28 9.01 6.17 -11.41
CA PHE A 28 7.83 6.10 -10.55
C PHE A 28 8.08 5.30 -9.26
N LEU A 29 8.90 4.26 -9.31
CA LEU A 29 9.27 3.45 -8.14
C LEU A 29 10.29 4.17 -7.26
N ILE A 30 11.28 4.84 -7.84
CA ILE A 30 12.37 5.49 -7.09
C ILE A 30 11.89 6.77 -6.39
N SER A 31 10.96 7.51 -7.01
CA SER A 31 10.57 8.84 -6.54
C SER A 31 9.58 8.87 -5.39
N ASN A 32 8.85 7.77 -5.12
CA ASN A 32 7.76 7.79 -4.14
C ASN A 32 7.62 6.48 -3.35
N LYS A 33 7.91 6.56 -2.04
CA LYS A 33 7.78 5.41 -1.13
C LYS A 33 6.33 4.91 -0.96
N TYR A 34 5.33 5.78 -1.04
CA TYR A 34 3.92 5.40 -0.90
C TYR A 34 3.43 4.62 -2.11
N VAL A 35 3.98 4.91 -3.29
CA VAL A 35 3.75 4.12 -4.50
C VAL A 35 4.30 2.71 -4.34
N ILE A 36 5.52 2.56 -3.81
CA ILE A 36 6.08 1.24 -3.52
C ILE A 36 5.15 0.47 -2.59
N TYR A 37 4.68 1.12 -1.53
CA TYR A 37 3.75 0.51 -0.57
C TYR A 37 2.48 -0.01 -1.24
N LEU A 38 1.85 0.82 -2.07
CA LEU A 38 0.65 0.47 -2.84
C LEU A 38 0.86 -0.76 -3.74
N LEU A 39 1.94 -0.76 -4.51
CA LEU A 39 2.23 -1.79 -5.52
C LEU A 39 2.60 -3.13 -4.92
N THR A 40 3.30 -3.11 -3.79
CA THR A 40 3.82 -4.30 -3.14
C THR A 40 2.91 -4.83 -2.03
N ASN A 41 1.88 -4.06 -1.63
CA ASN A 41 1.13 -4.30 -0.40
C ASN A 41 2.06 -4.32 0.83
N HIS A 42 3.14 -3.53 0.79
CA HIS A 42 4.10 -3.39 1.88
C HIS A 42 3.94 -2.02 2.55
N GLY A 43 4.43 -1.88 3.77
CA GLY A 43 4.44 -0.58 4.46
C GLY A 43 3.83 -0.67 5.85
N PRO A 44 3.48 0.47 6.46
CA PRO A 44 2.98 0.53 7.83
C PRO A 44 1.50 0.12 7.92
N PHE A 45 1.13 -1.00 7.30
CA PHE A 45 -0.22 -1.55 7.30
C PHE A 45 -0.32 -2.68 8.33
N PRO A 46 -1.38 -2.72 9.17
CA PRO A 46 -1.54 -3.76 10.19
C PRO A 46 -1.35 -5.18 9.64
N ALA A 47 -1.96 -5.49 8.50
CA ALA A 47 -1.84 -6.81 7.87
C ALA A 47 -0.39 -7.16 7.49
N TYR A 48 0.34 -6.19 6.93
CA TYR A 48 1.74 -6.37 6.56
C TYR A 48 2.64 -6.55 7.79
N LEU A 49 2.47 -5.71 8.81
CA LEU A 49 3.25 -5.77 10.04
C LEU A 49 2.97 -7.06 10.85
N CYS A 50 1.72 -7.54 10.82
CA CYS A 50 1.32 -8.79 11.45
C CYS A 50 2.01 -10.00 10.81
N ARG A 51 2.20 -9.99 9.48
CA ARG A 51 2.93 -11.05 8.77
C ARG A 51 4.37 -11.21 9.28
N PHE A 52 5.01 -10.11 9.69
CA PHE A 52 6.37 -10.11 10.25
C PHE A 52 6.40 -10.22 11.77
N LYS A 53 5.25 -10.46 12.42
CA LYS A 53 5.12 -10.57 13.88
C LYS A 53 5.57 -9.30 14.62
N ILE A 54 5.49 -8.15 13.96
CA ILE A 54 5.71 -6.83 14.58
C ILE A 54 4.44 -6.40 15.31
N LEU A 55 3.28 -6.70 14.71
CA LEU A 55 1.97 -6.60 15.36
C LEU A 55 1.35 -7.98 15.53
N ASN A 56 0.42 -8.07 16.49
CA ASN A 56 -0.31 -9.31 16.79
C ASN A 56 -1.67 -9.39 16.09
N ASN A 57 -2.16 -8.28 15.53
CA ASN A 57 -3.46 -8.19 14.88
C ASN A 57 -3.28 -7.60 13.47
N PRO A 58 -3.78 -8.26 12.40
CA PRO A 58 -3.74 -7.74 11.04
C PRO A 58 -4.83 -6.69 10.73
N ASP A 59 -5.75 -6.42 11.65
CA ASP A 59 -6.93 -5.60 11.42
C ASP A 59 -6.66 -4.12 11.71
N CYS A 60 -7.39 -3.26 11.00
CA CYS A 60 -7.47 -1.82 11.24
C CYS A 60 -8.30 -1.53 12.49
N LEU A 61 -8.18 -0.30 13.03
CA LEU A 61 -8.95 0.16 14.18
C LEU A 61 -10.47 0.11 13.97
N CYS A 62 -10.95 0.09 12.73
CA CYS A 62 -12.36 -0.07 12.41
C CYS A 62 -12.84 -1.53 12.45
N GLY A 63 -11.94 -2.50 12.66
CA GLY A 63 -12.25 -3.93 12.71
C GLY A 63 -12.15 -4.67 11.37
N GLU A 64 -11.90 -3.96 10.26
CA GLU A 64 -11.69 -4.56 8.94
C GLU A 64 -10.20 -4.90 8.71
N HIS A 65 -9.91 -5.75 7.72
CA HIS A 65 -8.53 -6.15 7.42
C HIS A 65 -7.67 -4.94 7.02
N GLY A 66 -6.57 -4.70 7.76
CA GLY A 66 -5.74 -3.51 7.60
C GLY A 66 -4.69 -3.65 6.49
N ASP A 67 -5.12 -3.92 5.26
CA ASP A 67 -4.25 -3.99 4.07
C ASP A 67 -4.30 -2.71 3.23
N VAL A 68 -3.46 -2.61 2.19
CA VAL A 68 -3.43 -1.44 1.30
C VAL A 68 -4.79 -1.15 0.67
N ASP A 69 -5.54 -2.17 0.28
CA ASP A 69 -6.82 -1.99 -0.42
C ASP A 69 -7.86 -1.36 0.51
N HIS A 70 -7.88 -1.76 1.78
CA HIS A 70 -8.70 -1.13 2.80
C HIS A 70 -8.39 0.37 2.94
N TYR A 71 -7.12 0.77 3.01
CA TYR A 71 -6.76 2.18 3.12
C TYR A 71 -7.00 2.96 1.84
N LEU A 72 -6.83 2.35 0.67
CA LEU A 72 -7.12 2.99 -0.62
C LEU A 72 -8.62 3.21 -0.80
N THR A 73 -9.43 2.19 -0.53
CA THR A 73 -10.89 2.27 -0.64
C THR A 73 -11.44 3.25 0.37
N SER A 74 -11.05 3.14 1.64
CA SER A 74 -11.46 4.12 2.66
C SER A 74 -11.08 5.53 2.24
N TYR A 75 -9.86 5.81 1.76
CA TYR A 75 -9.49 7.14 1.26
C TYR A 75 -10.40 7.64 0.12
N MET A 76 -10.71 6.78 -0.85
CA MET A 76 -11.58 7.12 -1.98
C MET A 76 -13.03 7.37 -1.55
N TYR A 77 -13.54 6.61 -0.59
CA TYR A 77 -14.87 6.80 0.01
C TYR A 77 -14.89 7.93 1.05
N THR A 78 -13.75 8.34 1.61
CA THR A 78 -13.63 9.45 2.57
C THR A 78 -13.36 10.81 1.93
N LYS A 79 -13.41 10.95 0.59
CA LYS A 79 -13.43 12.29 -0.03
C LYS A 79 -14.65 13.13 0.41
N ASP A 80 -15.70 12.48 0.92
CA ASP A 80 -16.83 13.14 1.60
C ASP A 80 -16.71 13.13 3.15
N TYR A 81 -15.69 12.46 3.71
CA TYR A 81 -15.39 12.38 5.15
C TYR A 81 -14.02 12.98 5.49
N HIS A 82 -13.76 14.20 5.02
CA HIS A 82 -12.65 15.03 5.50
C HIS A 82 -12.71 15.32 7.02
N SER A 83 -13.79 14.96 7.72
CA SER A 83 -14.06 15.35 9.13
C SER A 83 -14.00 14.21 10.16
N LEU A 84 -13.51 13.01 9.84
CA LEU A 84 -13.34 11.95 10.85
C LEU A 84 -11.91 11.79 11.37
N LEU A 85 -10.95 12.57 10.86
CA LEU A 85 -9.62 12.70 11.48
C LEU A 85 -9.58 13.69 12.66
N SER A 86 -10.72 14.31 13.00
CA SER A 86 -10.83 15.24 14.13
C SER A 86 -11.26 14.62 15.46
N THR A 87 -11.03 13.32 15.68
CA THR A 87 -11.11 12.77 17.04
C THR A 87 -10.05 11.69 17.32
N GLY A 88 -8.83 12.14 17.62
CA GLY A 88 -8.15 11.64 18.82
C GLY A 88 -7.16 10.47 18.71
N ALA A 89 -6.57 10.17 17.56
CA ALA A 89 -5.36 9.34 17.53
C ALA A 89 -4.41 9.88 16.46
N ALA A 90 -3.36 10.54 16.94
CA ALA A 90 -2.46 11.32 16.13
C ALA A 90 -1.66 10.41 15.18
N TRP A 91 -1.62 10.81 13.91
CA TRP A 91 -0.67 10.31 12.91
C TRP A 91 0.77 10.80 13.18
N THR A 92 1.14 11.04 14.45
CA THR A 92 2.45 11.61 14.84
C THR A 92 3.37 10.63 15.53
N ASP A 93 2.94 9.40 15.85
CA ASP A 93 3.75 8.49 16.66
C ASP A 93 4.48 7.39 15.86
N TRP A 94 4.58 7.55 14.53
CA TRP A 94 5.39 6.67 13.68
C TRP A 94 6.53 7.43 13.00
N THR A 95 7.45 7.97 13.82
CA THR A 95 8.83 8.35 13.45
C THR A 95 9.79 7.63 14.37
#